data_AF-A0A429RVC1-F1
#
_entry.id   AF-A0A429RVC1-F1
#
_cell.length_a   1.000
_cell.length_b   1.000
_cell.length_c   1.000
_cell.angle_alpha   90.00
_cell.angle_beta   90.00
_cell.angle_gamma   90.00
#
_symmetry.space_group_name_H-M   'P 1'
#
loop_
_entity.id
_entity.type
_entity.pdbx_description
1 polymer ?
#
loop_
_entity_poly.entity_id
_entity_poly.type
_entity_poly.pdbx_seq_one_letter_code
_entity_poly.pdbx_strand_id
1 'polypeptide(L)'
;MLAGFGTVPAAAAPVTATQVRATAGDTSQTFFFTGAPQSYTVPAGAVVTITADGAGGADNTGTTCLPHPGVGGTGARVSTVVRTTVPTTYTVDVGGTGGKGCNGSELGGAGGFNGGAPGGNAFFRGGEGPGGGGASSVSTGGSLLVVAGGGGAAGGGTSGPGNEGGDGGRG
;
A
#
# COMPACT_ATOMS: atom_id res chain seq x y z
N MET A 1 24.73 -86.26 -9.75
CA MET A 1 24.19 -85.19 -10.59
C MET A 1 23.37 -84.29 -9.67
N LEU A 2 23.97 -83.23 -9.11
CA LEU A 2 23.30 -82.28 -8.20
C LEU A 2 22.96 -81.00 -8.96
N ALA A 3 21.67 -80.65 -9.01
CA ALA A 3 21.14 -79.30 -9.23
C ALA A 3 20.13 -79.11 -8.07
N GLY A 4 20.04 -78.02 -7.30
CA GLY A 4 20.38 -76.63 -7.51
C GLY A 4 19.09 -75.84 -7.27
N PHE A 5 19.02 -74.97 -6.25
CA PHE A 5 18.01 -73.90 -6.15
C PHE A 5 18.59 -72.75 -5.33
N GLY A 6 19.03 -71.70 -6.02
CA GLY A 6 19.40 -70.42 -5.43
C GLY A 6 18.15 -69.62 -5.08
N THR A 7 18.14 -69.03 -3.89
CA THR A 7 17.08 -68.13 -3.42
C THR A 7 17.18 -66.79 -4.15
N VAL A 8 16.11 -66.35 -4.79
CA VAL A 8 16.00 -65.00 -5.37
C VAL A 8 15.53 -64.05 -4.27
N PRO A 9 16.21 -62.93 -4.00
CA PRO A 9 15.72 -61.93 -3.05
C PRO A 9 14.50 -61.20 -3.63
N ALA A 10 13.45 -61.08 -2.83
CA ALA A 10 12.23 -60.35 -3.17
C ALA A 10 12.54 -58.85 -3.34
N ALA A 11 12.26 -58.31 -4.52
CA ALA A 11 12.35 -56.88 -4.80
C ALA A 11 11.25 -56.14 -4.02
N ALA A 12 11.63 -55.16 -3.21
CA ALA A 12 10.69 -54.31 -2.48
C ALA A 12 9.90 -53.41 -3.45
N ALA A 13 8.58 -53.37 -3.27
CA ALA A 13 7.71 -52.51 -4.06
C ALA A 13 7.98 -51.02 -3.77
N PRO A 14 7.89 -50.12 -4.77
CA PRO A 14 8.05 -48.69 -4.54
C PRO A 14 6.88 -48.18 -3.69
N VAL A 15 7.19 -47.67 -2.49
CA VAL A 15 6.27 -46.90 -1.66
C VAL A 15 5.88 -45.64 -2.41
N THR A 16 4.62 -45.53 -2.80
CA THR A 16 4.05 -44.33 -3.40
C THR A 16 4.08 -43.23 -2.34
N ALA A 17 4.83 -42.16 -2.58
CA ALA A 17 4.84 -41.01 -1.70
C ALA A 17 3.44 -40.39 -1.70
N THR A 18 2.73 -40.51 -0.56
CA THR A 18 1.50 -39.77 -0.33
C THR A 18 1.85 -38.29 -0.38
N GLN A 19 1.48 -37.63 -1.47
CA GLN A 19 1.72 -36.21 -1.60
C GLN A 19 0.82 -35.50 -0.58
N VAL A 20 1.41 -35.09 0.54
CA VAL A 20 0.74 -34.25 1.53
C VAL A 20 0.45 -32.94 0.83
N ARG A 21 -0.80 -32.77 0.38
CA ARG A 21 -1.28 -31.49 -0.11
C ARG A 21 -1.30 -30.58 1.10
N ALA A 22 -0.33 -29.68 1.20
CA ALA A 22 -0.38 -28.61 2.19
C ALA A 22 -1.74 -27.92 2.01
N THR A 23 -2.58 -27.96 3.04
CA THR A 23 -3.68 -27.02 3.18
C THR A 23 -3.06 -25.65 3.05
N ALA A 24 -3.38 -24.93 1.96
CA ALA A 24 -2.97 -23.56 1.80
C ALA A 24 -3.46 -22.81 3.05
N GLY A 25 -2.55 -22.53 3.97
CA GLY A 25 -2.86 -21.63 5.06
C GLY A 25 -3.15 -20.27 4.44
N ASP A 26 -4.20 -19.60 4.92
CA ASP A 26 -4.47 -18.21 4.59
C ASP A 26 -3.26 -17.38 5.03
N THR A 27 -2.31 -17.24 4.11
CA THR A 27 -1.11 -16.45 4.31
C THR A 27 -1.51 -15.00 4.07
N SER A 28 -1.55 -14.20 5.13
CA SER A 28 -1.73 -12.76 5.03
C SER A 28 -0.37 -12.06 5.02
N GLN A 29 -0.16 -11.15 4.08
CA GLN A 29 1.01 -10.30 4.00
C GLN A 29 0.54 -8.84 4.05
N THR A 30 1.04 -8.09 5.03
CA THR A 30 0.80 -6.64 5.12
C THR A 30 2.03 -5.88 4.62
N PHE A 31 1.78 -4.83 3.85
CA PHE A 31 2.79 -3.90 3.34
C PHE A 31 2.62 -2.55 4.03
N PHE A 32 3.72 -1.94 4.43
CA PHE A 32 3.75 -0.63 5.07
C PHE A 32 4.50 0.35 4.18
N PHE A 33 4.19 1.63 4.29
CA PHE A 33 4.88 2.68 3.56
C PHE A 33 6.40 2.64 3.77
N THR A 34 7.15 2.55 2.67
CA THR A 34 8.63 2.56 2.65
C THR A 34 9.21 3.74 1.88
N GLY A 35 8.37 4.54 1.20
CA GLY A 35 8.81 5.56 0.24
C GLY A 35 9.13 5.02 -1.15
N ALA A 36 8.96 3.72 -1.41
CA ALA A 36 9.24 3.09 -2.70
C ALA A 36 8.31 1.90 -2.99
N PRO A 37 8.16 1.50 -4.28
CA PRO A 37 7.41 0.31 -4.65
C PRO A 37 7.96 -0.97 -4.00
N GLN A 38 7.06 -1.87 -3.60
CA GLN A 38 7.39 -3.20 -3.07
C GLN A 38 6.87 -4.30 -3.99
N SER A 39 7.48 -5.49 -3.96
CA SER A 39 7.11 -6.59 -4.84
C SER A 39 6.66 -7.82 -4.05
N TYR A 40 5.61 -8.48 -4.54
CA TYR A 40 5.09 -9.72 -3.95
C TYR A 40 4.67 -10.73 -5.03
N THR A 41 5.19 -11.94 -4.95
CA THR A 41 4.90 -13.00 -5.93
C THR A 41 3.93 -14.01 -5.35
N VAL A 42 2.81 -14.20 -6.04
CA VAL A 42 1.80 -15.19 -5.70
C VAL A 42 1.90 -16.39 -6.65
N PRO A 43 1.88 -17.63 -6.13
CA PRO A 43 1.84 -18.84 -6.96
C PRO A 43 0.61 -18.88 -7.88
N ALA A 44 0.68 -19.74 -8.90
CA ALA A 44 -0.47 -20.02 -9.76
C ALA A 44 -1.60 -20.69 -8.98
N GLY A 45 -2.85 -20.43 -9.39
CA GLY A 45 -4.05 -21.07 -8.84
C GLY A 45 -4.52 -20.51 -7.51
N ALA A 46 -3.93 -19.42 -7.02
CA ALA A 46 -4.31 -18.79 -5.76
C ALA A 46 -5.53 -17.87 -5.94
N VAL A 47 -6.32 -17.75 -4.88
CA VAL A 47 -7.33 -16.70 -4.72
C VAL A 47 -6.77 -15.70 -3.72
N VAL A 48 -6.61 -14.46 -4.15
CA VAL A 48 -5.98 -13.40 -3.37
C VAL A 48 -7.02 -12.35 -3.05
N THR A 49 -7.21 -12.08 -1.76
CA THR A 49 -7.95 -10.88 -1.33
C THR A 49 -6.95 -9.75 -1.16
N ILE A 50 -7.14 -8.66 -1.89
CA ILE A 50 -6.33 -7.45 -1.78
C ILE A 50 -7.18 -6.41 -1.06
N THR A 51 -6.63 -5.86 0.02
CA THR A 51 -7.18 -4.67 0.67
C THR A 51 -6.13 -3.58 0.59
N ALA A 52 -6.51 -2.44 0.00
CA ALA A 52 -5.68 -1.26 -0.12
C ALA A 52 -6.30 -0.13 0.69
N ASP A 53 -5.48 0.52 1.50
CA ASP A 53 -5.85 1.68 2.32
C ASP A 53 -5.00 2.87 1.86
N GLY A 54 -5.63 3.87 1.24
CA GLY A 54 -4.96 5.11 0.86
C GLY A 54 -4.52 5.89 2.10
N ALA A 55 -3.42 6.63 2.01
CA ALA A 55 -2.92 7.40 3.14
C ALA A 55 -3.79 8.63 3.42
N GLY A 56 -3.85 9.01 4.69
CA GLY A 56 -4.51 10.25 5.09
C GLY A 56 -3.73 11.49 4.65
N GLY A 57 -4.46 12.59 4.44
CA GLY A 57 -3.86 13.92 4.32
C GLY A 57 -3.31 14.40 5.66
N ALA A 58 -2.36 15.33 5.62
CA ALA A 58 -1.79 15.89 6.83
C ALA A 58 -2.80 16.75 7.59
N ASP A 59 -2.73 16.67 8.92
CA ASP A 59 -3.35 17.60 9.84
C ASP A 59 -2.45 18.83 10.06
N ASN A 60 -3.03 19.90 10.63
CA ASN A 60 -2.27 21.06 11.09
C ASN A 60 -2.24 21.17 12.63
N THR A 61 -2.70 20.13 13.36
CA THR A 61 -2.73 20.11 14.82
C THR A 61 -1.31 20.19 15.40
N GLY A 62 -1.12 21.02 16.44
CA GLY A 62 0.17 21.19 17.10
C GLY A 62 1.20 21.99 16.29
N THR A 63 0.78 22.63 15.20
CA THR A 63 1.62 23.53 14.39
C THR A 63 1.43 24.99 14.79
N THR A 64 2.16 25.90 14.14
CA THR A 64 2.04 27.35 14.40
C THR A 64 0.76 27.97 13.80
N CYS A 65 -0.04 27.22 13.05
CA CYS A 65 -1.30 27.63 12.42
C CYS A 65 -2.49 27.86 13.39
N LEU A 66 -2.20 28.18 14.65
CA LEU A 66 -3.24 28.47 15.64
C LEU A 66 -3.99 29.76 15.26
N PRO A 67 -5.31 29.83 15.51
CA PRO A 67 -6.09 28.97 16.41
C PRO A 67 -6.94 27.87 15.75
N HIS A 68 -6.78 27.55 14.45
CA HIS A 68 -7.72 26.67 13.73
C HIS A 68 -7.13 25.28 13.41
N PRO A 69 -7.15 24.32 14.36
CA PRO A 69 -6.78 22.95 14.06
C PRO A 69 -7.79 22.32 13.09
N GLY A 70 -7.27 21.61 12.11
CA GLY A 70 -7.96 20.89 11.07
C GLY A 70 -7.32 19.52 10.90
N VAL A 71 -8.17 18.54 10.62
CA VAL A 71 -7.76 17.14 10.42
C VAL A 71 -7.84 16.83 8.94
N GLY A 72 -6.78 16.23 8.39
CA GLY A 72 -6.80 15.72 7.02
C GLY A 72 -7.77 14.54 6.88
N GLY A 73 -8.28 14.33 5.67
CA GLY A 73 -9.09 13.17 5.33
C GLY A 73 -8.29 11.87 5.47
N THR A 74 -8.97 10.75 5.73
CA THR A 74 -8.35 9.47 6.10
C THR A 74 -7.88 8.61 4.92
N GLY A 75 -8.13 9.04 3.67
CA GLY A 75 -7.95 8.19 2.50
C GLY A 75 -9.11 7.21 2.30
N ALA A 76 -9.15 6.59 1.12
CA ALA A 76 -10.13 5.58 0.76
C ALA A 76 -9.66 4.17 1.17
N ARG A 77 -10.60 3.24 1.29
CA ARG A 77 -10.33 1.82 1.46
C ARG A 77 -11.01 1.04 0.35
N VAL A 78 -10.26 0.20 -0.35
CA VAL A 78 -10.76 -0.64 -1.44
C VAL A 78 -10.39 -2.09 -1.17
N SER A 79 -11.33 -3.01 -1.43
CA SER A 79 -11.10 -4.45 -1.31
C SER A 79 -11.55 -5.15 -2.60
N THR A 80 -10.73 -6.08 -3.08
CA THR A 80 -11.04 -6.90 -4.25
C THR A 80 -10.50 -8.31 -4.09
N VAL A 81 -11.03 -9.23 -4.90
CA VAL A 81 -10.59 -10.61 -4.96
C VAL A 81 -10.13 -10.91 -6.38
N VAL A 82 -8.91 -11.45 -6.51
CA VAL A 82 -8.35 -11.85 -7.79
C VAL A 82 -7.88 -13.28 -7.76
N ARG A 83 -7.96 -13.94 -8.91
CA ARG A 83 -7.50 -15.33 -9.07
C ARG A 83 -6.29 -15.36 -9.99
N THR A 84 -5.19 -15.94 -9.53
CA THR A 84 -3.99 -16.12 -10.35
C THR A 84 -4.12 -17.42 -11.16
N THR A 85 -3.89 -17.36 -12.47
CA THR A 85 -3.82 -18.56 -13.33
C THR A 85 -2.39 -19.03 -13.57
N VAL A 86 -1.43 -18.10 -13.49
CA VAL A 86 0.02 -18.31 -13.56
C VAL A 86 0.69 -17.63 -12.37
N PRO A 87 1.97 -17.92 -12.06
CA PRO A 87 2.68 -17.15 -11.05
C PRO A 87 2.63 -15.66 -11.39
N THR A 88 2.17 -14.84 -10.45
CA THR A 88 1.87 -13.42 -10.69
C THR A 88 2.66 -12.59 -9.70
N THR A 89 3.48 -11.66 -10.20
CA THR A 89 4.14 -10.66 -9.36
C THR A 89 3.28 -9.41 -9.32
N TYR A 90 2.97 -8.97 -8.11
CA TYR A 90 2.32 -7.71 -7.82
C TYR A 90 3.37 -6.67 -7.41
N THR A 91 3.23 -5.47 -7.96
CA THR A 91 3.87 -4.26 -7.43
C THR A 91 2.88 -3.58 -6.51
N VAL A 92 3.31 -3.31 -5.29
CA VAL A 92 2.52 -2.72 -4.22
C VAL A 92 3.13 -1.37 -3.88
N ASP A 93 2.36 -0.31 -4.11
CA ASP A 93 2.70 1.04 -3.74
C ASP A 93 1.80 1.43 -2.57
N VAL A 94 2.37 1.61 -1.39
CA VAL A 94 1.62 2.05 -0.22
C VAL A 94 1.72 3.58 -0.16
N GLY A 95 0.58 4.26 -0.09
CA GLY A 95 0.53 5.71 -0.01
C GLY A 95 1.26 6.24 1.23
N GLY A 96 1.93 7.39 1.08
CA GLY A 96 2.52 8.12 2.21
C GLY A 96 1.60 9.25 2.68
N THR A 97 1.57 9.53 3.98
CA THR A 97 0.90 10.73 4.50
C THR A 97 1.59 11.98 3.97
N GLY A 98 0.84 13.05 3.69
CA GLY A 98 1.42 14.34 3.37
C GLY A 98 2.23 14.95 4.51
N GLY A 99 3.07 15.92 4.19
CA GLY A 99 3.82 16.71 5.16
C GLY A 99 2.93 17.72 5.87
N LYS A 100 3.22 17.95 7.16
CA LYS A 100 2.62 19.06 7.89
C LYS A 100 3.08 20.38 7.25
N GLY A 101 2.10 21.21 6.87
CA GLY A 101 2.34 22.61 6.53
C GLY A 101 2.63 23.41 7.79
N CYS A 102 2.26 24.69 7.81
CA CYS A 102 2.24 25.46 9.05
C CYS A 102 3.56 25.48 9.83
N ASN A 103 4.68 25.53 9.10
CA ASN A 103 6.03 25.44 9.64
C ASN A 103 6.73 26.81 9.70
N GLY A 104 6.02 27.88 9.33
CA GLY A 104 6.56 29.23 9.25
C GLY A 104 7.61 29.39 8.16
N SER A 105 7.68 28.49 7.17
CA SER A 105 8.59 28.58 6.03
C SER A 105 7.98 29.26 4.82
N GLU A 106 6.71 29.67 4.89
CA GLU A 106 5.90 30.20 3.79
C GLU A 106 5.60 29.15 2.68
N LEU A 107 6.14 27.93 2.83
CA LEU A 107 5.91 26.78 1.96
C LEU A 107 4.90 25.80 2.58
N GLY A 108 3.96 25.36 1.74
CA GLY A 108 3.02 24.30 2.07
C GLY A 108 3.71 22.98 2.39
N GLY A 109 2.99 22.12 3.10
CA GLY A 109 3.42 20.75 3.38
C GLY A 109 3.58 19.95 2.09
N ALA A 110 4.62 19.12 2.01
CA ALA A 110 4.84 18.25 0.86
C ALA A 110 3.67 17.27 0.64
N GLY A 111 3.39 16.93 -0.61
CA GLY A 111 2.41 15.89 -0.93
C GLY A 111 2.87 14.50 -0.50
N GLY A 112 1.90 13.64 -0.18
CA GLY A 112 2.11 12.24 0.15
C GLY A 112 2.60 11.42 -1.05
N PHE A 113 3.42 10.41 -0.77
CA PHE A 113 3.93 9.50 -1.81
C PHE A 113 2.80 8.85 -2.61
N ASN A 114 3.00 8.62 -3.91
CA ASN A 114 2.00 8.09 -4.83
C ASN A 114 0.82 9.05 -5.08
N GLY A 115 1.16 10.30 -5.41
CA GLY A 115 0.25 11.25 -6.04
C GLY A 115 -0.45 12.27 -5.12
N GLY A 116 -0.11 12.35 -3.84
CA GLY A 116 -0.63 13.42 -2.97
C GLY A 116 -0.11 14.79 -3.42
N ALA A 117 -0.96 15.82 -3.41
CA ALA A 117 -0.56 17.17 -3.79
C ALA A 117 0.05 17.92 -2.58
N PRO A 118 1.01 18.82 -2.82
CA PRO A 118 1.47 19.74 -1.78
C PRO A 118 0.32 20.67 -1.35
N GLY A 119 0.38 21.15 -0.11
CA GLY A 119 -0.51 22.19 0.37
C GLY A 119 -0.14 23.56 -0.19
N GLY A 120 -1.05 24.52 -0.02
CA GLY A 120 -0.86 25.88 -0.48
C GLY A 120 0.22 26.65 0.30
N ASN A 121 0.89 27.57 -0.40
CA ASN A 121 1.87 28.48 0.19
C ASN A 121 1.17 29.73 0.74
N ALA A 122 1.66 30.23 1.88
CA ALA A 122 1.10 31.42 2.50
C ALA A 122 2.08 32.59 2.50
N PHE A 123 1.59 33.79 2.22
CA PHE A 123 2.35 35.04 2.35
C PHE A 123 2.68 35.42 3.80
N PHE A 124 1.96 34.83 4.76
CA PHE A 124 2.15 35.06 6.19
C PHE A 124 2.46 33.73 6.87
N ARG A 125 3.43 33.76 7.79
CA ARG A 125 3.85 32.59 8.57
C ARG A 125 2.66 32.03 9.37
N GLY A 126 2.46 30.72 9.31
CA GLY A 126 1.33 30.06 9.98
C GLY A 126 0.04 30.08 9.18
N GLY A 127 0.10 30.37 7.87
CA GLY A 127 -1.02 30.18 6.94
C GLY A 127 -0.85 28.97 6.02
N GLU A 128 0.31 28.32 6.00
CA GLU A 128 0.68 27.35 4.97
C GLU A 128 -0.18 26.07 5.06
N GLY A 129 -0.73 25.63 3.95
CA GLY A 129 -1.55 24.42 3.88
C GLY A 129 -0.73 23.14 4.07
N PRO A 130 -1.22 22.16 4.84
CA PRO A 130 -0.68 20.79 4.85
C PRO A 130 -0.83 20.06 3.50
N GLY A 131 0.00 19.06 3.26
CA GLY A 131 -0.04 18.25 2.03
C GLY A 131 -1.03 17.09 2.09
N GLY A 132 -1.60 16.73 0.93
CA GLY A 132 -2.55 15.63 0.80
C GLY A 132 -1.89 14.26 0.86
N GLY A 133 -2.66 13.25 1.22
CA GLY A 133 -2.21 11.87 1.36
C GLY A 133 -2.04 11.17 0.02
N GLY A 134 -1.15 10.21 -0.01
CA GLY A 134 -0.87 9.32 -1.14
C GLY A 134 -1.93 8.26 -1.41
N ALA A 135 -2.06 7.83 -2.67
CA ALA A 135 -2.86 6.65 -3.00
C ALA A 135 -2.12 5.35 -2.63
N SER A 136 -2.84 4.30 -2.29
CA SER A 136 -2.29 2.94 -2.23
C SER A 136 -2.76 2.15 -3.43
N SER A 137 -1.85 1.56 -4.19
CA SER A 137 -2.15 0.85 -5.41
C SER A 137 -1.48 -0.52 -5.50
N VAL A 138 -2.14 -1.43 -6.19
CA VAL A 138 -1.57 -2.71 -6.59
C VAL A 138 -1.64 -2.80 -8.11
N SER A 139 -0.53 -3.15 -8.73
CA SER A 139 -0.41 -3.34 -10.17
C SER A 139 0.26 -4.68 -10.50
N THR A 140 0.05 -5.17 -11.72
CA THR A 140 0.72 -6.37 -12.22
C THR A 140 0.86 -6.28 -13.74
N GLY A 141 1.99 -6.75 -14.28
CA GLY A 141 2.26 -6.68 -15.72
C GLY A 141 2.17 -5.27 -16.32
N GLY A 142 2.44 -4.23 -15.51
CA GLY A 142 2.30 -2.83 -15.92
C GLY A 142 0.87 -2.28 -15.93
N SER A 143 -0.13 -3.07 -15.52
CA SER A 143 -1.53 -2.66 -15.43
C SER A 143 -1.96 -2.46 -13.98
N LEU A 144 -2.71 -1.39 -13.73
CA LEU A 144 -3.27 -1.06 -12.42
C LEU A 144 -4.46 -1.97 -12.12
N LEU A 145 -4.44 -2.61 -10.95
CA LEU A 145 -5.47 -3.57 -10.54
C LEU A 145 -6.40 -2.97 -9.48
N VAL A 146 -5.82 -2.28 -8.50
CA VAL A 146 -6.53 -1.64 -7.39
C VAL A 146 -5.90 -0.29 -7.12
N VAL A 147 -6.73 0.70 -6.84
CA VAL A 147 -6.31 1.99 -6.29
C VAL A 147 -7.26 2.38 -5.17
N ALA A 148 -6.69 2.66 -4.00
CA ALA A 148 -7.36 3.35 -2.92
C ALA A 148 -6.79 4.78 -2.86
N GLY A 149 -7.61 5.77 -3.24
CA GLY A 149 -7.20 7.17 -3.27
C GLY A 149 -6.78 7.71 -1.90
N GLY A 150 -5.85 8.66 -1.89
CA GLY A 150 -5.41 9.34 -0.67
C GLY A 150 -6.43 10.37 -0.17
N GLY A 151 -6.30 10.76 1.10
CA GLY A 151 -7.14 11.78 1.72
C GLY A 151 -6.65 13.21 1.42
N GLY A 152 -7.55 14.16 1.26
CA GLY A 152 -7.19 15.58 1.21
C GLY A 152 -6.63 16.07 2.55
N ALA A 153 -5.77 17.07 2.55
CA ALA A 153 -5.21 17.65 3.76
C ALA A 153 -6.18 18.62 4.43
N ALA A 154 -5.89 19.00 5.68
CA ALA A 154 -6.54 20.13 6.33
C ALA A 154 -6.21 21.45 5.63
N GLY A 155 -6.98 22.51 5.87
CA GLY A 155 -6.59 23.88 5.51
C GLY A 155 -5.51 24.45 6.44
N GLY A 156 -4.85 25.53 6.02
CA GLY A 156 -3.93 26.31 6.84
C GLY A 156 -4.63 27.09 7.97
N GLY A 157 -3.83 27.78 8.79
CA GLY A 157 -4.30 28.41 10.04
C GLY A 157 -5.13 29.69 9.88
N THR A 158 -5.18 30.25 8.68
CA THR A 158 -5.86 31.51 8.39
C THR A 158 -6.77 31.39 7.17
N SER A 159 -7.89 32.11 7.19
CA SER A 159 -8.76 32.24 6.02
C SER A 159 -8.11 33.15 4.99
N GLY A 160 -7.79 32.62 3.81
CA GLY A 160 -7.21 33.39 2.72
C GLY A 160 -6.85 32.49 1.54
N PRO A 161 -6.76 33.05 0.32
CA PRO A 161 -6.32 32.31 -0.85
C PRO A 161 -4.87 31.85 -0.68
N GLY A 162 -4.57 30.61 -1.08
CA GLY A 162 -3.23 30.03 -0.98
C GLY A 162 -3.00 29.22 0.30
N ASN A 163 -3.97 29.19 1.23
CA ASN A 163 -3.86 28.43 2.47
C ASN A 163 -4.54 27.06 2.39
N GLU A 164 -4.83 26.57 1.19
CA GLU A 164 -5.61 25.34 0.99
C GLU A 164 -4.80 24.09 1.35
N GLY A 165 -5.48 23.07 1.85
CA GLY A 165 -4.90 21.74 1.99
C GLY A 165 -4.64 21.10 0.63
N GLY A 166 -3.59 20.29 0.56
CA GLY A 166 -3.29 19.51 -0.65
C GLY A 166 -4.36 18.45 -0.92
N ASP A 167 -4.71 18.26 -2.19
CA ASP A 167 -5.57 17.18 -2.65
C ASP A 167 -4.96 15.79 -2.39
N GLY A 168 -5.83 14.82 -2.13
CA GLY A 168 -5.44 13.41 -2.01
C GLY A 168 -5.06 12.78 -3.36
N GLY A 169 -4.14 11.83 -3.32
CA GLY A 169 -3.64 11.15 -4.50
C GLY A 169 -4.66 10.25 -5.18
N ARG A 170 -4.58 10.17 -6.52
CA ARG A 170 -5.57 9.46 -7.35
C ARG A 170 -5.09 8.14 -7.96
N GLY A 171 -3.81 7.78 -7.77
CA GLY A 171 -3.16 6.63 -8.42
C GLY A 171 -2.71 6.98 -9.83
#